data_AF-A0A0F9G2U0-F1
#
_entry.id   AF-A0A0F9G2U0-F1
#
_cell.length_a   1.000
_cell.length_b   1.000
_cell.length_c   1.000
_cell.angle_alpha   90.00
_cell.angle_beta   90.00
_cell.angle_gamma   90.00
#
_symmetry.space_group_name_H-M   'P 1'
#
loop_
_entity.id
_entity.type
_entity.pdbx_description
1 polymer ?
#
loop_
_entity_poly.entity_id
_entity_poly.type
_entity_poly.pdbx_seq_one_letter_code
_entity_poly.pdbx_strand_id
1 'polypeptide(L)'
;MKTGYLFLTALACMAIIFCCSWYSSENREHLKSNTFVIDTLATGLTLPWEIAFLPDSTMLFTETDGKVRIYRDEKLLEKPAL
;
A
#
# COMPACT_ATOMS: atom_id res chain seq x y z
N MET A 1 45.43 40.86 13.86
CA MET A 1 44.47 40.20 14.77
C MET A 1 43.08 39.97 14.16
N LYS A 2 42.55 40.87 13.31
CA LYS A 2 41.19 40.77 12.73
C LYS A 2 40.99 39.64 11.70
N THR A 3 42.02 39.33 10.91
CA THR A 3 41.97 38.29 9.87
C THR A 3 41.77 36.87 10.43
N GLY A 4 42.33 36.56 11.60
CA GLY A 4 42.18 35.25 12.25
C GLY A 4 40.75 34.95 12.67
N TYR A 5 40.02 35.95 13.15
CA TYR A 5 38.61 35.81 13.52
C TYR A 5 37.72 35.55 12.29
N LEU A 6 38.04 36.16 11.15
CA LEU A 6 37.31 35.94 9.90
C LEU A 6 37.42 34.49 9.42
N PHE A 7 38.62 33.90 9.48
CA PHE A 7 38.84 32.50 9.15
C PHE A 7 38.13 31.56 10.13
N LEU A 8 38.18 31.86 11.43
CA LEU A 8 37.52 31.04 12.46
C LEU A 8 35.99 31.04 12.31
N THR A 9 35.40 32.20 12.00
CA THR A 9 33.95 32.28 11.72
C THR A 9 33.55 31.53 10.45
N ALA A 10 34.38 31.59 9.40
CA ALA A 10 34.10 30.88 8.16
C ALA A 10 34.12 29.36 8.35
N LEU A 11 35.09 28.85 9.13
CA LEU A 11 35.22 27.43 9.46
C LEU A 11 34.04 26.93 10.31
N ALA A 12 33.61 27.72 11.29
CA ALA A 12 32.43 27.40 12.10
C ALA A 12 31.15 27.34 11.26
N CYS A 13 30.92 28.31 10.37
CA CYS A 13 29.78 28.29 9.45
C CYS A 13 29.81 27.07 8.52
N MET A 14 31.00 26.70 8.01
CA MET A 14 31.15 25.55 7.13
C MET A 14 30.82 24.23 7.86
N ALA A 15 31.28 24.08 9.11
CA ALA A 15 30.97 22.92 9.93
C ALA A 15 29.47 22.81 10.27
N ILE A 16 28.81 23.95 10.54
CA ILE A 16 27.37 24.00 10.82
C ILE A 16 26.56 23.63 9.57
N ILE A 17 26.92 24.14 8.39
CA ILE A 17 26.27 23.79 7.13
C ILE A 17 26.41 22.30 6.85
N PHE A 18 27.62 21.75 7.02
CA PHE A 18 27.89 20.33 6.83
C PHE A 18 27.10 19.44 7.81
N CYS A 19 26.99 19.88 9.07
CA CYS A 19 26.19 19.21 10.11
C CYS A 19 24.69 19.26 9.81
N CYS A 20 24.16 20.42 9.41
CA CYS A 20 22.75 20.58 9.02
C CYS A 20 22.39 19.71 7.80
N SER A 21 23.28 19.58 6.83
CA SER A 21 23.08 18.69 5.69
C SER A 21 23.04 17.21 6.11
N TRP A 22 23.82 16.81 7.11
CA TRP A 22 23.82 15.44 7.64
C TRP A 22 22.56 15.15 8.48
N TYR A 23 22.15 16.10 9.31
CA TYR A 23 21.01 15.96 10.24
C TYR A 23 19.63 15.93 9.54
N SER A 24 19.50 16.54 8.35
CA SER A 24 18.23 16.60 7.62
C SER A 24 17.78 15.25 6.99
N SER A 25 18.54 14.16 7.20
CA SER A 25 18.28 12.87 6.54
C SER A 25 17.28 11.96 7.26
N GLU A 26 16.90 12.22 8.52
CA GLU A 26 16.23 11.21 9.37
C GLU A 26 14.73 11.45 9.66
N ASN A 27 14.10 12.53 9.15
CA ASN A 27 12.72 12.89 9.54
C ASN A 27 11.71 13.03 8.38
N ARG A 28 11.83 12.20 7.33
CA ARG A 28 10.71 11.94 6.43
C ARG A 28 10.12 10.57 6.74
N GLU A 29 9.29 10.51 7.77
CA GLU A 29 8.24 9.49 7.85
C GLU A 29 7.33 9.68 6.63
N HIS A 30 7.73 9.06 5.52
CA HIS A 30 6.91 8.92 4.34
C HIS A 30 5.75 8.04 4.77
N LEU A 31 4.63 8.65 5.12
CA LEU A 31 3.34 7.97 5.21
C LEU A 31 3.20 7.20 3.90
N LYS A 32 3.51 5.90 3.92
CA LYS A 32 3.24 5.01 2.80
C LYS A 32 1.73 5.03 2.65
N SER A 33 1.25 5.89 1.77
CA SER A 33 -0.07 5.77 1.19
C SER A 33 -0.09 4.40 0.53
N ASN A 34 -0.59 3.38 1.23
CA ASN A 34 -0.88 2.10 0.61
C ASN A 34 -1.89 2.40 -0.50
N THR A 35 -1.39 2.49 -1.72
CA THR A 35 -2.23 2.67 -2.89
C THR A 35 -2.88 1.33 -3.15
N PHE A 36 -4.19 1.25 -2.96
CA PHE A 36 -4.95 0.06 -3.30
C PHE A 36 -5.32 0.13 -4.79
N VAL A 37 -5.09 -0.97 -5.51
CA VAL A 37 -5.66 -1.17 -6.83
C VAL A 37 -6.93 -1.99 -6.65
N ILE A 38 -8.05 -1.46 -7.12
CA ILE A 38 -9.35 -2.13 -7.09
C ILE A 38 -9.59 -2.70 -8.49
N ASP A 39 -9.92 -3.98 -8.55
CA ASP A 39 -10.29 -4.67 -9.79
C ASP A 39 -11.59 -5.46 -9.60
N THR A 40 -12.31 -5.70 -10.70
CA THR A 40 -13.57 -6.45 -10.71
C THR A 40 -13.32 -7.91 -11.07
N LEU A 41 -13.40 -8.80 -10.08
CA LEU A 41 -13.17 -10.23 -10.29
C LEU A 41 -14.35 -10.95 -10.98
N ALA A 42 -15.59 -10.57 -10.63
CA ALA A 42 -16.79 -11.23 -11.13
C ALA A 42 -17.96 -10.24 -11.24
N THR A 43 -18.84 -10.49 -12.21
CA THR A 43 -20.10 -9.75 -12.42
C THR A 43 -21.28 -10.72 -12.49
N GLY A 44 -22.51 -10.19 -12.43
CA GLY A 44 -23.73 -11.03 -12.50
C GLY A 44 -24.06 -11.80 -11.23
N LEU A 45 -23.46 -11.43 -10.09
CA LEU A 45 -23.84 -11.94 -8.77
C LEU A 45 -25.12 -11.24 -8.27
N THR A 46 -25.95 -11.98 -7.56
CA THR A 46 -27.20 -11.50 -6.92
C THR A 46 -26.94 -11.25 -5.44
N LEU A 47 -26.65 -9.98 -5.09
CA LEU A 47 -26.42 -9.54 -3.70
C LEU A 47 -25.44 -10.46 -2.94
N PRO A 48 -24.16 -10.56 -3.37
CA PRO A 48 -23.16 -11.34 -2.65
C PRO A 48 -22.91 -10.71 -1.27
N TRP A 49 -22.89 -11.52 -0.22
CA TRP A 49 -22.75 -11.05 1.17
C TRP A 49 -21.51 -11.58 1.88
N GLU A 50 -21.06 -12.79 1.55
CA GLU A 50 -19.82 -13.37 2.09
C GLU A 50 -18.99 -14.03 0.97
N ILE A 51 -17.67 -14.08 1.16
CA ILE A 51 -16.71 -14.77 0.30
C ILE A 51 -15.84 -15.69 1.16
N ALA A 52 -15.71 -16.96 0.77
CA ALA A 52 -14.77 -17.91 1.37
C ALA A 52 -13.68 -18.31 0.36
N PHE A 53 -12.42 -18.36 0.82
CA PHE A 53 -11.27 -18.77 0.01
C PHE A 53 -10.85 -20.20 0.35
N LEU A 54 -10.76 -21.06 -0.65
CA LEU A 54 -10.35 -22.46 -0.49
C LEU A 54 -8.83 -22.61 -0.69
N PRO A 55 -8.23 -23.71 -0.21
CA PRO A 55 -6.81 -23.98 -0.40
C PRO A 55 -6.34 -24.06 -1.86
N ASP A 56 -7.25 -24.33 -2.79
CA ASP A 56 -6.98 -24.39 -4.24
C ASP A 56 -7.17 -23.02 -4.94
N SER A 57 -7.27 -21.93 -4.17
CA SER A 57 -7.57 -20.56 -4.65
C SER A 57 -8.98 -20.38 -5.24
N THR A 58 -9.87 -21.35 -5.11
CA THR A 58 -11.30 -21.17 -5.43
C THR A 58 -11.92 -20.18 -4.46
N MET A 59 -12.77 -19.28 -4.97
CA MET A 59 -13.60 -18.40 -4.16
C MET A 59 -15.06 -18.85 -4.21
N LEU A 60 -15.70 -18.95 -3.05
CA LEU A 60 -17.14 -19.20 -2.93
C LEU A 60 -17.84 -17.92 -2.51
N PHE A 61 -18.78 -17.45 -3.32
CA PHE A 61 -19.68 -16.37 -2.95
C PHE A 61 -20.99 -16.98 -2.47
N THR A 62 -21.44 -16.60 -1.29
CA THR A 62 -22.81 -16.84 -0.87
C THR A 62 -23.67 -15.65 -1.29
N GLU A 63 -24.90 -15.91 -1.71
CA GLU A 63 -25.87 -14.91 -2.17
C GLU A 63 -27.10 -14.92 -1.25
N THR A 64 -27.80 -13.78 -1.15
CA THR A 64 -28.97 -13.67 -0.24
C THR A 64 -30.16 -14.53 -0.67
N ASP A 65 -30.21 -14.94 -1.94
CA ASP A 65 -31.24 -15.84 -2.47
C ASP A 65 -30.94 -17.33 -2.22
N GLY A 66 -29.87 -17.63 -1.49
CA GLY A 66 -29.50 -18.98 -1.07
C GLY A 66 -28.53 -19.70 -2.00
N LYS A 67 -28.10 -19.07 -3.11
CA LYS A 67 -27.13 -19.67 -4.03
C LYS A 67 -25.71 -19.61 -3.50
N VAL A 68 -24.91 -20.59 -3.91
CA VAL A 68 -23.46 -20.58 -3.78
C VAL A 68 -22.83 -20.50 -5.16
N ARG A 69 -22.07 -19.43 -5.42
CA ARG A 69 -21.40 -19.17 -6.69
C ARG A 69 -19.92 -19.48 -6.57
N ILE A 70 -19.36 -20.10 -7.59
CA ILE A 70 -17.95 -20.52 -7.63
C ILE A 70 -17.20 -19.62 -8.59
N TYR A 71 -16.10 -19.04 -8.12
CA TYR A 71 -15.09 -18.43 -8.96
C TYR A 71 -13.81 -19.25 -8.92
N ARG A 72 -13.37 -19.71 -10.08
CA ARG A 72 -12.22 -20.60 -10.26
C ARG A 72 -11.61 -20.36 -11.64
N ASP A 73 -10.29 -20.48 -11.76
CA ASP A 73 -9.58 -20.30 -13.03
C ASP A 73 -9.93 -18.95 -13.70
N GLU A 74 -9.92 -17.90 -12.88
CA GLU A 74 -10.22 -16.52 -13.25
C GLU A 74 -11.66 -16.28 -13.79
N LYS A 75 -12.58 -17.22 -13.52
CA LYS A 75 -13.95 -17.17 -14.06
C LYS A 75 -15.00 -17.48 -13.01
N LEU A 76 -16.10 -16.74 -13.08
CA LEU A 76 -17.33 -17.11 -12.40
C LEU A 76 -18.03 -18.22 -13.18
N LEU A 77 -18.25 -19.38 -12.57
CA LEU A 77 -18.93 -20.50 -13.22
C LEU A 77 -20.40 -20.16 -13.47
N GLU A 78 -20.94 -20.57 -14.61
CA GLU A 78 -22.33 -20.25 -14.97
C GLU A 78 -23.32 -20.85 -13.97
N LYS A 79 -23.19 -22.14 -13.66
CA LYS A 79 -24.11 -22.86 -12.77
C LYS A 79 -23.73 -22.70 -11.29
N PRO A 80 -24.67 -22.35 -10.40
CA PRO A 80 -24.45 -22.41 -8.95
C PRO A 80 -24.10 -23.81 -8.47
N ALA A 81 -23.36 -23.89 -7.36
CA ALA A 81 -23.00 -25.15 -6.72
C ALA A 81 -24.19 -25.78 -5.97
N LEU A 82 -25.07 -24.93 -5.45
CA LEU A 82 -26.26 -25.23 -4.66
C LEU A 82 -27.39 -24.29 -5.08
#